data_AF-A0A522DGM1-F1
#
_entry.id   AF-A0A522DGM1-F1
#
_cell.length_a   1.000
_cell.length_b   1.000
_cell.length_c   1.000
_cell.angle_alpha   90.00
_cell.angle_beta   90.00
_cell.angle_gamma   90.00
#
_symmetry.space_group_name_H-M   'P 1'
#
loop_
_entity.id
_entity.type
_entity.pdbx_description
1 polymer ?
#
loop_
_entity_poly.entity_id
_entity_poly.type
_entity_poly.pdbx_seq_one_letter_code
_entity_poly.pdbx_strand_id
1 'polypeptide(L)'
;MDLHGVGVGRGIAIGPVLRMPEPLPDPEDAQHSGDAAAEYAKTQASLAAVSAELIAKGEKAGGEAKDVLEAASMMAQDPTLAEDVKDRIDAGKTGERAVFEAFAAFQEMLVEMGGYMAERATDLGDVSHRIVAHLRGVSAPGVPESDTPFILVAPDLAPADTALLDLNKVLGLITRDGGPTSHTAILARSKSIPAIVGVTGALDIEDGTVVILDAEPGVVTKSPNAAALKAAEARLAERAAIAAAPITDGALADGTLIPLLANLGSPKDAAQAVELGAEGVGLFRTEFMFLGHDTAPTVAEQTTEYTELLGHFPGRKVVVRALDAGADKPLSFLNAAQEENPALGLRGLRALRASEQIMKDQLTALVKAQKASKADLWVMAPMVADAAESEWFVATAKKLGLKTVGVMAEVPSLGLVADQVARVTDFVSIGTNDLTQYTLAADRMLGSVASYQDPWHPAVLRLIKMLGDAGAAAGKPVGVCGEA
;
A
#
# COMPACT_ATOMS: atom_id res chain seq x y z
N MET A 1 -10.46 -29.61 -4.49
CA MET A 1 -9.42 -29.22 -5.45
C MET A 1 -8.84 -27.92 -4.97
N ASP A 2 -7.53 -27.79 -5.03
CA ASP A 2 -6.83 -26.59 -4.57
C ASP A 2 -6.71 -25.60 -5.72
N LEU A 3 -6.93 -24.33 -5.43
CA LEU A 3 -6.64 -23.22 -6.34
C LEU A 3 -5.40 -22.48 -5.84
N HIS A 4 -4.67 -21.91 -6.78
CA HIS A 4 -3.43 -21.20 -6.52
C HIS A 4 -3.51 -19.76 -7.03
N GLY A 5 -2.90 -18.85 -6.30
CA GLY A 5 -2.71 -17.46 -6.70
C GLY A 5 -1.55 -16.83 -5.93
N VAL A 6 -1.49 -15.51 -5.92
CA VAL A 6 -0.48 -14.74 -5.20
C VAL A 6 -1.02 -14.38 -3.82
N GLY A 7 -0.39 -14.94 -2.80
CA GLY A 7 -0.70 -14.65 -1.41
C GLY A 7 -0.34 -13.23 -0.98
N VAL A 8 -1.21 -12.60 -0.20
CA VAL A 8 -1.03 -11.28 0.37
C VAL A 8 -1.01 -11.39 1.90
N GLY A 9 0.16 -11.15 2.48
CA GLY A 9 0.40 -11.37 3.90
C GLY A 9 0.64 -12.86 4.20
N ARG A 10 0.63 -13.22 5.49
CA ARG A 10 0.81 -14.63 5.91
C ARG A 10 -0.47 -15.26 6.46
N GLY A 11 -1.57 -14.50 6.52
CA GLY A 11 -2.82 -14.87 7.17
C GLY A 11 -3.43 -16.21 6.72
N ILE A 12 -4.22 -16.83 7.60
CA ILE A 12 -5.05 -17.98 7.28
C ILE A 12 -6.50 -17.64 7.68
N ALA A 13 -7.46 -18.00 6.85
CA ALA A 13 -8.88 -17.82 7.13
C ALA A 13 -9.66 -19.09 6.77
N ILE A 14 -10.71 -19.36 7.55
CA ILE A 14 -11.62 -20.48 7.33
C ILE A 14 -13.04 -19.92 7.41
N GLY A 15 -13.84 -20.15 6.39
CA GLY A 15 -15.21 -19.68 6.40
C GLY A 15 -16.00 -20.07 5.16
N PRO A 16 -17.33 -19.89 5.21
CA PRO A 16 -18.16 -20.00 4.01
C PRO A 16 -17.82 -18.87 3.05
N VAL A 17 -17.88 -19.16 1.76
CA VAL A 17 -17.73 -18.16 0.71
C VAL A 17 -19.02 -17.38 0.52
N LEU A 18 -18.89 -16.07 0.31
CA LEU A 18 -19.89 -15.28 -0.40
C LEU A 18 -19.22 -14.62 -1.59
N ARG A 19 -19.84 -14.78 -2.76
CA ARG A 19 -19.40 -14.18 -3.99
C ARG A 19 -19.91 -12.74 -4.07
N MET A 20 -19.05 -11.88 -4.58
CA MET A 20 -19.49 -10.63 -5.17
C MET A 20 -20.41 -10.95 -6.35
N PRO A 21 -21.61 -10.33 -6.44
CA PRO A 21 -22.51 -10.51 -7.56
C PRO A 21 -21.79 -10.25 -8.88
N GLU A 22 -22.14 -11.00 -9.93
CA GLU A 22 -21.60 -10.72 -11.26
C GLU A 22 -22.02 -9.31 -11.71
N PRO A 23 -21.14 -8.60 -12.45
CA PRO A 23 -21.50 -7.34 -13.06
C PRO A 23 -22.79 -7.50 -13.86
N LEU A 24 -23.66 -6.50 -13.80
CA LEU A 24 -24.86 -6.51 -14.60
C LEU A 24 -24.49 -6.56 -16.08
N PRO A 25 -25.20 -7.35 -16.91
CA PRO A 25 -24.99 -7.32 -18.34
C PRO A 25 -25.31 -5.92 -18.86
N ASP A 26 -24.56 -5.50 -19.88
CA ASP A 26 -24.76 -4.23 -20.57
C ASP A 26 -26.25 -4.01 -20.89
N PRO A 27 -26.78 -2.80 -20.67
CA PRO A 27 -28.12 -2.46 -21.12
C PRO A 27 -28.28 -2.71 -22.61
N GLU A 28 -29.39 -3.38 -22.97
CA GLU A 28 -29.81 -3.53 -24.36
C GLU A 28 -29.91 -2.15 -25.02
N ASP A 29 -29.51 -2.08 -26.28
CA ASP A 29 -29.69 -0.87 -27.08
C ASP A 29 -31.14 -0.78 -27.57
N ALA A 30 -32.04 -0.50 -26.62
CA ALA A 30 -33.47 -0.37 -26.84
C ALA A 30 -33.88 1.10 -26.84
N GLN A 31 -35.03 1.38 -27.48
CA GLN A 31 -35.66 2.68 -27.39
C GLN A 31 -36.64 2.75 -26.22
N HIS A 32 -36.70 3.90 -25.54
CA HIS A 32 -37.73 4.12 -24.53
C HIS A 32 -39.11 4.17 -25.20
N SER A 33 -40.12 3.56 -24.58
CA SER A 33 -41.49 3.51 -25.13
C SER A 33 -42.38 4.69 -24.68
N GLY A 34 -41.86 5.57 -23.82
CA GLY A 34 -42.60 6.65 -23.16
C GLY A 34 -42.14 8.06 -23.53
N ASP A 35 -42.47 9.02 -22.67
CA ASP A 35 -42.02 10.42 -22.76
C ASP A 35 -40.57 10.56 -22.29
N ALA A 36 -39.72 11.20 -23.10
CA ALA A 36 -38.31 11.42 -22.79
C ALA A 36 -38.11 12.21 -21.49
N ALA A 37 -39.00 13.18 -21.19
CA ALA A 37 -38.91 13.94 -19.95
C ALA A 37 -39.19 13.07 -18.71
N ALA A 38 -40.14 12.14 -18.80
CA ALA A 38 -40.42 11.19 -17.73
C ALA A 38 -39.28 10.16 -17.54
N GLU A 39 -38.70 9.67 -18.64
CA GLU A 39 -37.55 8.75 -18.61
C GLU A 39 -36.31 9.43 -18.00
N TYR A 40 -36.06 10.69 -18.38
CA TYR A 40 -34.99 11.48 -17.78
C TYR A 40 -35.23 11.75 -16.30
N ALA A 41 -36.46 12.06 -15.88
CA ALA A 41 -36.78 12.27 -14.46
C ALA A 41 -36.53 11.01 -13.61
N LYS A 42 -36.86 9.81 -14.13
CA LYS A 42 -36.55 8.52 -13.49
C LYS A 42 -35.03 8.31 -13.39
N THR A 43 -34.30 8.65 -14.44
CA THR A 43 -32.83 8.53 -14.51
C THR A 43 -32.14 9.49 -13.55
N GLN A 44 -32.57 10.75 -13.51
CA GLN A 44 -32.10 11.77 -12.58
C GLN A 44 -32.34 11.38 -11.11
N ALA A 45 -33.50 10.80 -10.81
CA ALA A 45 -33.77 10.28 -9.47
C ALA A 45 -32.80 9.15 -9.08
N SER A 46 -32.40 8.31 -10.03
CA SER A 46 -31.43 7.22 -9.79
C SER A 46 -30.00 7.74 -9.60
N LEU A 47 -29.57 8.71 -10.41
CA LEU A 47 -28.29 9.42 -10.22
C LEU A 47 -28.20 10.04 -8.81
N ALA A 48 -29.26 10.74 -8.39
CA ALA A 48 -29.33 11.35 -7.07
C ALA A 48 -29.35 10.30 -5.93
N ALA A 49 -30.09 9.20 -6.10
CA ALA A 49 -30.16 8.13 -5.11
C ALA A 49 -28.82 7.44 -4.89
N VAL A 50 -28.10 7.08 -5.97
CA VAL A 50 -26.77 6.46 -5.87
C VAL A 50 -25.77 7.41 -5.21
N SER A 51 -25.78 8.69 -5.58
CA SER A 51 -24.92 9.70 -4.94
C SER A 51 -25.19 9.81 -3.44
N ALA A 52 -26.46 9.88 -3.02
CA ALA A 52 -26.83 9.91 -1.61
C ALA A 52 -26.42 8.64 -0.85
N GLU A 53 -26.53 7.48 -1.48
CA GLU A 53 -26.08 6.20 -0.92
C GLU A 53 -24.56 6.18 -0.69
N LEU A 54 -23.77 6.64 -1.67
CA LEU A 54 -22.31 6.73 -1.58
C LEU A 54 -21.88 7.69 -0.46
N ILE A 55 -22.55 8.84 -0.32
CA ILE A 55 -22.29 9.78 0.77
C ILE A 55 -22.57 9.13 2.13
N ALA A 56 -23.74 8.50 2.31
CA ALA A 56 -24.10 7.89 3.59
C ALA A 56 -23.13 6.75 3.97
N LYS A 57 -22.69 5.98 2.96
CA LYS A 57 -21.65 4.96 3.13
C LYS A 57 -20.30 5.57 3.50
N GLY A 58 -19.90 6.66 2.86
CA GLY A 58 -18.68 7.41 3.17
C GLY A 58 -18.67 7.94 4.60
N GLU A 59 -19.79 8.49 5.07
CA GLU A 59 -19.94 8.95 6.45
C GLU A 59 -19.78 7.81 7.48
N LYS A 60 -20.28 6.62 7.16
CA LYS A 60 -20.14 5.43 8.01
C LYS A 60 -18.71 4.89 8.04
N ALA A 61 -18.00 4.92 6.90
CA ALA A 61 -16.65 4.39 6.79
C ALA A 61 -15.59 5.33 7.42
N GLY A 62 -15.69 6.64 7.18
CA GLY A 62 -14.76 7.66 7.67
C GLY A 62 -13.35 7.59 7.07
N GLY A 63 -12.52 8.59 7.36
CA GLY A 63 -11.13 8.67 6.88
C GLY A 63 -10.99 8.71 5.35
N GLU A 64 -9.92 8.13 4.81
CA GLU A 64 -9.67 8.08 3.35
C GLU A 64 -10.79 7.38 2.57
N ALA A 65 -11.47 6.41 3.19
CA ALA A 65 -12.61 5.72 2.59
C ALA A 65 -13.79 6.67 2.33
N LYS A 66 -13.97 7.68 3.18
CA LYS A 66 -14.96 8.73 2.99
C LYS A 66 -14.62 9.58 1.76
N ASP A 67 -13.36 10.02 1.65
CA ASP A 67 -12.92 10.88 0.56
C ASP A 67 -13.09 10.21 -0.83
N VAL A 68 -12.81 8.90 -0.91
CA VAL A 68 -13.01 8.10 -2.12
C VAL A 68 -14.50 8.03 -2.50
N LEU A 69 -15.37 7.72 -1.53
CA LEU A 69 -16.81 7.60 -1.77
C LEU A 69 -17.46 8.96 -2.07
N GLU A 70 -16.99 10.04 -1.46
CA GLU A 70 -17.41 11.41 -1.79
C GLU A 70 -17.02 11.77 -3.23
N ALA A 71 -15.80 11.44 -3.67
CA ALA A 71 -15.39 11.65 -5.05
C ALA A 71 -16.27 10.86 -6.05
N ALA A 72 -16.57 9.59 -5.77
CA ALA A 72 -17.49 8.78 -6.59
C ALA A 72 -18.91 9.38 -6.61
N SER A 73 -19.38 9.93 -5.49
CA SER A 73 -20.68 10.60 -5.40
C SER A 73 -20.76 11.87 -6.26
N MET A 74 -19.64 12.59 -6.41
CA MET A 74 -19.53 13.76 -7.28
C MET A 74 -19.57 13.38 -8.76
N MET A 75 -18.93 12.27 -9.15
CA MET A 75 -19.03 11.73 -10.52
C MET A 75 -20.47 11.38 -10.89
N ALA A 76 -21.22 10.79 -9.95
CA ALA A 76 -22.64 10.45 -10.16
C ALA A 76 -23.54 11.67 -10.38
N GLN A 77 -23.14 12.86 -9.91
CA GLN A 77 -23.89 14.12 -10.06
C GLN A 77 -23.20 15.12 -10.98
N ASP A 78 -22.22 14.69 -11.76
CA ASP A 78 -21.50 15.59 -12.65
C ASP A 78 -22.47 16.21 -13.68
N PRO A 79 -22.54 17.55 -13.79
CA PRO A 79 -23.49 18.21 -14.68
C PRO A 79 -23.29 17.85 -16.16
N THR A 80 -22.06 17.60 -16.60
CA THR A 80 -21.75 17.27 -17.99
C THR A 80 -22.17 15.84 -18.31
N LEU A 81 -21.97 14.89 -17.39
CA LEU A 81 -22.52 13.54 -17.53
C LEU A 81 -24.05 13.55 -17.54
N ALA A 82 -24.67 14.33 -16.66
CA ALA A 82 -26.14 14.44 -16.61
C ALA A 82 -26.72 15.03 -17.91
N GLU A 83 -26.03 15.98 -18.53
CA GLU A 83 -26.41 16.56 -19.83
C GLU A 83 -26.27 15.54 -20.97
N ASP A 84 -25.16 14.79 -21.07
CA ASP A 84 -25.00 13.74 -22.10
C ASP A 84 -26.05 12.62 -21.93
N VAL A 85 -26.32 12.20 -20.69
CA VAL A 85 -27.40 11.25 -20.40
C VAL A 85 -28.76 11.79 -20.87
N LYS A 86 -29.03 13.07 -20.63
CA LYS A 86 -30.26 13.71 -21.11
C LYS A 86 -30.36 13.69 -22.63
N ASP A 87 -29.30 14.08 -23.33
CA ASP A 87 -29.27 14.15 -24.79
C ASP A 87 -29.50 12.78 -25.43
N ARG A 88 -28.94 11.71 -24.85
CA ARG A 88 -29.14 10.34 -25.31
C ARG A 88 -30.58 9.85 -25.09
N ILE A 89 -31.20 10.22 -23.98
CA ILE A 89 -32.62 9.92 -23.72
C ILE A 89 -33.51 10.71 -24.69
N ASP A 90 -33.24 11.99 -24.91
CA ASP A 90 -33.98 12.82 -25.86
C ASP A 90 -33.83 12.29 -27.31
N ALA A 91 -32.71 11.61 -27.63
CA ALA A 91 -32.48 10.87 -28.87
C ALA A 91 -33.16 9.49 -28.94
N GLY A 92 -33.86 9.07 -27.88
CA GLY A 92 -34.71 7.88 -27.85
C GLY A 92 -34.16 6.70 -27.05
N LYS A 93 -32.97 6.77 -26.43
CA LYS A 93 -32.39 5.67 -25.64
C LYS A 93 -33.12 5.49 -24.30
N THR A 94 -33.16 4.27 -23.76
CA THR A 94 -33.61 4.08 -22.37
C THR A 94 -32.66 4.73 -21.38
N GLY A 95 -33.12 5.03 -20.17
CA GLY A 95 -32.29 5.61 -19.12
C GLY A 95 -31.06 4.75 -18.79
N GLU A 96 -31.22 3.42 -18.74
CA GLU A 96 -30.12 2.49 -18.48
C GLU A 96 -29.05 2.57 -19.57
N ARG A 97 -29.46 2.58 -20.85
CA ARG A 97 -28.52 2.64 -21.98
C ARG A 97 -27.84 4.00 -22.07
N ALA A 98 -28.57 5.08 -21.83
CA ALA A 98 -28.04 6.43 -21.84
C ALA A 98 -26.94 6.62 -20.78
N VAL A 99 -27.17 6.16 -19.54
CA VAL A 99 -26.16 6.17 -18.47
C VAL A 99 -24.94 5.35 -18.87
N PHE A 100 -25.15 4.12 -19.33
CA PHE A 100 -24.06 3.23 -19.72
C PHE A 100 -23.15 3.85 -20.80
N GLU A 101 -23.73 4.35 -21.88
CA GLU A 101 -22.94 4.90 -22.99
C GLU A 101 -22.32 6.26 -22.67
N ALA A 102 -22.99 7.13 -21.89
CA ALA A 102 -22.43 8.42 -21.49
C ALA A 102 -21.19 8.21 -20.60
N PHE A 103 -21.30 7.35 -19.59
CA PHE A 103 -20.19 7.04 -18.70
C PHE A 103 -19.05 6.33 -19.45
N ALA A 104 -19.36 5.41 -20.37
CA ALA A 104 -18.34 4.74 -21.19
C ALA A 104 -17.54 5.73 -22.06
N ALA A 105 -18.19 6.73 -22.67
CA ALA A 105 -17.50 7.75 -23.45
C ALA A 105 -16.52 8.57 -22.58
N PHE A 106 -16.92 8.92 -21.36
CA PHE A 106 -16.03 9.59 -20.41
C PHE A 106 -14.89 8.70 -19.90
N GLN A 107 -15.13 7.40 -19.73
CA GLN A 107 -14.06 6.45 -19.39
C GLN A 107 -13.01 6.38 -20.48
N GLU A 108 -13.40 6.31 -21.75
CA GLU A 108 -12.48 6.31 -22.89
C GLU A 108 -11.60 7.56 -22.88
N MET A 109 -12.19 8.75 -22.66
CA MET A 109 -11.44 10.01 -22.55
C MET A 109 -10.42 9.97 -21.40
N LEU A 110 -10.81 9.45 -20.22
CA LEU A 110 -9.91 9.32 -19.07
C LEU A 110 -8.75 8.35 -19.33
N VAL A 111 -9.02 7.23 -20.01
CA VAL A 111 -8.00 6.26 -20.41
C VAL A 111 -7.02 6.87 -21.40
N GLU A 112 -7.49 7.63 -22.39
CA GLU A 112 -6.64 8.30 -23.38
C GLU A 112 -5.71 9.34 -22.74
N MET A 113 -6.15 10.01 -21.68
CA MET A 113 -5.33 10.97 -20.93
C MET A 113 -4.16 10.29 -20.19
N GLY A 114 -4.27 8.99 -19.89
CA GLY A 114 -3.21 8.20 -19.26
C GLY A 114 -2.91 8.58 -17.80
N GLY A 115 -1.95 7.86 -17.20
CA GLY A 115 -1.50 8.09 -15.83
C GLY A 115 -2.64 7.99 -14.80
N TYR A 116 -2.64 8.91 -13.84
CA TYR A 116 -3.64 8.96 -12.76
C TYR A 116 -5.09 9.09 -13.28
N MET A 117 -5.31 9.73 -14.43
CA MET A 117 -6.66 9.87 -15.00
C MET A 117 -7.18 8.54 -15.52
N ALA A 118 -6.32 7.70 -16.11
CA ALA A 118 -6.71 6.37 -16.56
C ALA A 118 -7.11 5.45 -15.39
N GLU A 119 -6.49 5.62 -14.22
CA GLU A 119 -6.88 4.88 -13.01
C GLU A 119 -8.29 5.25 -12.53
N ARG A 120 -8.74 6.50 -12.75
CA ARG A 120 -10.11 6.91 -12.40
C ARG A 120 -11.18 6.41 -13.36
N ALA A 121 -10.82 5.88 -14.53
CA ALA A 121 -11.79 5.35 -15.47
C ALA A 121 -12.56 4.15 -14.87
N THR A 122 -11.91 3.32 -14.07
CA THR A 122 -12.58 2.20 -13.40
C THR A 122 -13.60 2.65 -12.37
N ASP A 123 -13.33 3.75 -11.65
CA ASP A 123 -14.27 4.32 -10.68
C ASP A 123 -15.55 4.81 -11.37
N LEU A 124 -15.41 5.41 -12.56
CA LEU A 124 -16.55 5.85 -13.35
C LEU A 124 -17.39 4.66 -13.85
N GLY A 125 -16.75 3.53 -14.15
CA GLY A 125 -17.42 2.27 -14.46
C GLY A 125 -18.26 1.72 -13.31
N ASP A 126 -17.71 1.73 -12.11
CA ASP A 126 -18.43 1.30 -10.91
C ASP A 126 -19.68 2.16 -10.66
N VAL A 127 -19.53 3.49 -10.73
CA VAL A 127 -20.66 4.43 -10.57
C VAL A 127 -21.75 4.17 -11.61
N SER A 128 -21.39 4.00 -12.88
CA SER A 128 -22.33 3.67 -13.96
C SER A 128 -23.13 2.40 -13.66
N HIS A 129 -22.45 1.32 -13.26
CA HIS A 129 -23.12 0.06 -12.94
C HIS A 129 -24.07 0.17 -11.75
N ARG A 130 -23.71 0.93 -10.70
CA ARG A 130 -24.60 1.18 -9.56
C ARG A 130 -25.86 1.94 -9.98
N ILE A 131 -25.74 2.93 -10.85
CA ILE A 131 -26.90 3.69 -11.38
C ILE A 131 -27.80 2.79 -12.22
N VAL A 132 -27.21 1.98 -13.11
CA VAL A 132 -27.97 1.01 -13.93
C VAL A 132 -28.66 -0.03 -13.05
N ALA A 133 -28.02 -0.50 -11.97
CA ALA A 133 -28.62 -1.43 -11.02
C ALA A 133 -29.84 -0.81 -10.34
N HIS A 134 -29.71 0.43 -9.85
CA HIS A 134 -30.79 1.17 -9.24
C HIS A 134 -31.97 1.36 -10.21
N LEU A 135 -31.70 1.69 -11.48
CA LEU A 135 -32.73 1.83 -12.52
C LEU A 135 -33.50 0.54 -12.81
N ARG A 136 -32.81 -0.60 -12.76
CA ARG A 136 -33.38 -1.94 -12.96
C ARG A 136 -34.05 -2.50 -11.69
N GLY A 137 -33.89 -1.86 -10.53
CA GLY A 137 -34.39 -2.35 -9.25
C GLY A 137 -33.71 -3.65 -8.79
N VAL A 138 -32.47 -3.88 -9.22
CA VAL A 138 -31.66 -5.03 -8.82
C VAL A 138 -30.58 -4.57 -7.85
N SER A 139 -30.04 -5.50 -7.06
CA SER A 139 -28.94 -5.19 -6.16
C SER A 139 -27.75 -4.63 -6.94
N ALA A 140 -27.20 -3.52 -6.44
CA ALA A 140 -25.99 -2.96 -7.00
C ALA A 140 -24.83 -3.97 -6.91
N PRO A 141 -23.91 -3.99 -7.89
CA PRO A 141 -22.66 -4.69 -7.73
C PRO A 141 -21.92 -4.11 -6.51
N GLY A 142 -21.28 -4.99 -5.75
CA GLY A 142 -20.61 -4.60 -4.52
C GLY A 142 -20.40 -5.76 -3.55
N VAL A 143 -19.72 -5.45 -2.45
CA VAL A 143 -19.53 -6.39 -1.33
C VAL A 143 -20.91 -6.85 -0.80
N PRO A 144 -21.19 -8.17 -0.73
CA PRO A 144 -22.44 -8.66 -0.21
C PRO A 144 -22.59 -8.36 1.29
N GLU A 145 -23.81 -8.08 1.73
CA GLU A 145 -24.14 -8.01 3.15
C GLU A 145 -24.32 -9.41 3.73
N SER A 146 -23.79 -9.62 4.93
CA SER A 146 -23.94 -10.88 5.67
C SER A 146 -24.04 -10.59 7.16
N ASP A 147 -24.84 -11.38 7.87
CA ASP A 147 -24.89 -11.36 9.34
C ASP A 147 -23.82 -12.26 9.97
N THR A 148 -23.26 -13.19 9.20
CA THR A 148 -22.22 -14.13 9.65
C THR A 148 -20.88 -13.86 8.96
N PRO A 149 -19.74 -14.14 9.62
CA PRO A 149 -18.44 -14.01 9.00
C PRO A 149 -18.27 -14.89 7.75
N PHE A 150 -17.58 -14.39 6.72
CA PHE A 150 -17.44 -15.04 5.43
C PHE A 150 -16.11 -14.70 4.74
N ILE A 151 -15.74 -15.50 3.72
CA ILE A 151 -14.62 -15.22 2.82
C ILE A 151 -15.21 -14.64 1.52
N LEU A 152 -14.76 -13.46 1.12
CA LEU A 152 -15.25 -12.78 -0.09
C LEU A 152 -14.53 -13.33 -1.32
N VAL A 153 -15.29 -13.79 -2.31
CA VAL A 153 -14.78 -14.14 -3.64
C VAL A 153 -15.24 -13.09 -4.65
N ALA A 154 -14.32 -12.43 -5.36
CA ALA A 154 -14.65 -11.38 -6.33
C ALA A 154 -13.80 -11.49 -7.61
N PRO A 155 -14.24 -10.91 -8.75
CA PRO A 155 -13.37 -10.74 -9.91
C PRO A 155 -12.16 -9.85 -9.54
N ASP A 156 -12.45 -8.68 -9.00
CA ASP A 156 -11.54 -7.71 -8.38
C ASP A 156 -12.35 -6.86 -7.38
N LEU A 157 -11.71 -5.96 -6.63
CA LEU A 157 -12.39 -4.98 -5.78
C LEU A 157 -12.04 -3.56 -6.20
N ALA A 158 -13.07 -2.77 -6.50
CA ALA A 158 -12.91 -1.33 -6.70
C ALA A 158 -12.57 -0.63 -5.38
N PRO A 159 -11.90 0.55 -5.41
CA PRO A 159 -11.63 1.34 -4.20
C PRO A 159 -12.89 1.59 -3.37
N ALA A 160 -14.02 1.90 -4.01
CA ALA A 160 -15.31 2.07 -3.34
C ALA A 160 -15.77 0.80 -2.62
N ASP A 161 -15.62 -0.39 -3.20
CA ASP A 161 -16.01 -1.65 -2.55
C ASP A 161 -15.12 -1.96 -1.36
N THR A 162 -13.81 -1.69 -1.48
CA THR A 162 -12.89 -1.90 -0.36
C THR A 162 -13.21 -1.04 0.86
N ALA A 163 -13.70 0.18 0.63
CA ALA A 163 -14.17 1.08 1.68
C ALA A 163 -15.41 0.57 2.42
N LEU A 164 -16.20 -0.31 1.79
CA LEU A 164 -17.44 -0.88 2.34
C LEU A 164 -17.24 -2.20 3.08
N LEU A 165 -16.03 -2.76 3.08
CA LEU A 165 -15.76 -4.02 3.76
C LEU A 165 -15.97 -3.88 5.28
N ASP A 166 -16.93 -4.65 5.82
CA ASP A 166 -17.05 -4.84 7.26
C ASP A 166 -15.95 -5.80 7.74
N LEU A 167 -14.87 -5.22 8.24
CA LEU A 167 -13.66 -5.94 8.68
C LEU A 167 -13.92 -6.94 9.82
N ASN A 168 -15.06 -6.84 10.52
CA ASN A 168 -15.44 -7.81 11.55
C ASN A 168 -16.06 -9.08 10.97
N LYS A 169 -16.53 -9.02 9.71
CA LYS A 169 -17.26 -10.09 9.06
C LYS A 169 -16.47 -10.70 7.90
N VAL A 170 -15.68 -9.90 7.19
CA VAL A 170 -14.85 -10.39 6.10
C VAL A 170 -13.60 -11.04 6.67
N LEU A 171 -13.58 -12.38 6.69
CA LEU A 171 -12.48 -13.19 7.22
C LEU A 171 -11.27 -13.24 6.26
N GLY A 172 -11.51 -13.03 4.96
CA GLY A 172 -10.47 -13.09 3.94
C GLY A 172 -10.98 -12.73 2.55
N LEU A 173 -10.06 -12.47 1.63
CA LEU A 173 -10.35 -12.05 0.25
C LEU A 173 -9.73 -13.02 -0.77
N ILE A 174 -10.51 -13.43 -1.76
CA ILE A 174 -10.03 -14.22 -2.90
C ILE A 174 -10.45 -13.48 -4.17
N THR A 175 -9.49 -13.02 -4.98
CA THR A 175 -9.79 -12.38 -6.26
C THR A 175 -9.29 -13.20 -7.44
N ARG A 176 -10.06 -13.20 -8.53
CA ARG A 176 -9.63 -13.79 -9.81
C ARG A 176 -8.48 -12.99 -10.41
N ASP A 177 -8.62 -11.67 -10.39
CA ASP A 177 -7.70 -10.73 -11.00
C ASP A 177 -6.81 -10.07 -9.93
N GLY A 178 -5.86 -9.24 -10.37
CA GLY A 178 -4.95 -8.51 -9.50
C GLY A 178 -3.60 -9.19 -9.27
N GLY A 179 -2.62 -8.39 -8.87
CA GLY A 179 -1.27 -8.82 -8.49
C GLY A 179 -0.90 -8.37 -7.08
N PRO A 180 0.32 -8.67 -6.60
CA PRO A 180 0.75 -8.34 -5.23
C PRO A 180 0.75 -6.82 -4.93
N THR A 181 0.70 -5.99 -5.96
CA THR A 181 0.65 -4.53 -5.90
C THR A 181 -0.72 -3.94 -6.25
N SER A 182 -1.76 -4.76 -6.44
CA SER A 182 -3.11 -4.24 -6.73
C SER A 182 -3.68 -3.49 -5.52
N HIS A 183 -4.67 -2.62 -5.77
CA HIS A 183 -5.42 -1.92 -4.71
C HIS A 183 -5.95 -2.90 -3.66
N THR A 184 -6.54 -4.02 -4.10
CA THR A 184 -6.97 -5.12 -3.23
C THR A 184 -5.85 -5.66 -2.34
N ALA A 185 -4.67 -5.91 -2.90
CA ALA A 185 -3.53 -6.42 -2.15
C ALA A 185 -2.98 -5.40 -1.13
N ILE A 186 -2.92 -4.12 -1.51
CA ILE A 186 -2.48 -3.03 -0.63
C ILE A 186 -3.45 -2.90 0.56
N LEU A 187 -4.75 -2.91 0.30
CA LEU A 187 -5.78 -2.82 1.33
C LEU A 187 -5.75 -4.04 2.27
N ALA A 188 -5.69 -5.25 1.71
CA ALA A 188 -5.61 -6.46 2.51
C ALA A 188 -4.43 -6.42 3.50
N ARG A 189 -3.26 -5.93 3.06
CA ARG A 189 -2.10 -5.70 3.94
C ARG A 189 -2.39 -4.65 5.01
N SER A 190 -2.91 -3.48 4.64
CA SER A 190 -3.13 -2.38 5.59
C SER A 190 -4.18 -2.71 6.65
N LYS A 191 -5.17 -3.55 6.30
CA LYS A 191 -6.23 -4.02 7.22
C LYS A 191 -5.92 -5.37 7.87
N SER A 192 -4.76 -5.95 7.60
CA SER A 192 -4.36 -7.30 8.09
C SER A 192 -5.37 -8.40 7.76
N ILE A 193 -6.06 -8.29 6.61
CA ILE A 193 -6.98 -9.31 6.11
C ILE A 193 -6.19 -10.32 5.26
N PRO A 194 -6.28 -11.63 5.54
CA PRO A 194 -5.72 -12.66 4.67
C PRO A 194 -6.30 -12.56 3.26
N ALA A 195 -5.45 -12.44 2.24
CA ALA A 195 -5.92 -12.37 0.86
C ALA A 195 -5.07 -13.19 -0.11
N ILE A 196 -5.70 -13.67 -1.18
CA ILE A 196 -5.03 -14.31 -2.32
C ILE A 196 -5.62 -13.70 -3.59
N VAL A 197 -4.76 -13.11 -4.41
CA VAL A 197 -5.14 -12.43 -5.66
C VAL A 197 -4.67 -13.23 -6.87
N GLY A 198 -5.26 -13.01 -8.04
CA GLY A 198 -4.85 -13.73 -9.26
C GLY A 198 -5.23 -15.22 -9.27
N VAL A 199 -6.29 -15.62 -8.55
CA VAL A 199 -6.67 -17.03 -8.39
C VAL A 199 -7.52 -17.51 -9.57
N THR A 200 -6.93 -18.32 -10.44
CA THR A 200 -7.66 -18.92 -11.56
C THR A 200 -8.73 -19.89 -11.06
N GLY A 201 -9.98 -19.75 -11.53
CA GLY A 201 -11.12 -20.57 -11.10
C GLY A 201 -11.72 -20.17 -9.74
N ALA A 202 -11.36 -18.99 -9.22
CA ALA A 202 -11.94 -18.43 -7.99
C ALA A 202 -13.46 -18.27 -8.10
N LEU A 203 -13.95 -17.74 -9.22
CA LEU A 203 -15.38 -17.49 -9.45
C LEU A 203 -16.21 -18.77 -9.54
N ASP A 204 -15.58 -19.94 -9.70
CA ASP A 204 -16.25 -21.24 -9.70
C ASP A 204 -16.51 -21.76 -8.27
N ILE A 205 -16.18 -21.00 -7.23
CA ILE A 205 -16.51 -21.37 -5.83
C ILE A 205 -17.94 -20.92 -5.53
N GLU A 206 -18.85 -21.85 -5.24
CA GLU A 206 -20.25 -21.54 -4.95
C GLU A 206 -20.43 -20.89 -3.57
N ASP A 207 -21.45 -20.04 -3.44
CA ASP A 207 -21.85 -19.44 -2.16
C ASP A 207 -22.12 -20.52 -1.10
N GLY A 208 -21.70 -20.24 0.14
CA GLY A 208 -21.80 -21.16 1.26
C GLY A 208 -20.74 -22.26 1.28
N THR A 209 -19.93 -22.41 0.22
CA THR A 209 -18.82 -23.37 0.21
C THR A 209 -17.80 -22.99 1.27
N VAL A 210 -17.52 -23.90 2.21
CA VAL A 210 -16.44 -23.70 3.18
C VAL A 210 -15.10 -23.83 2.47
N VAL A 211 -14.23 -22.85 2.65
CA VAL A 211 -12.86 -22.85 2.12
C VAL A 211 -11.85 -22.58 3.21
N ILE A 212 -10.63 -23.09 3.00
CA ILE A 212 -9.44 -22.62 3.71
C ILE A 212 -8.69 -21.69 2.76
N LEU A 213 -8.46 -20.47 3.18
CA LEU A 213 -7.61 -19.49 2.52
C LEU A 213 -6.28 -19.45 3.28
N ASP A 214 -5.19 -19.89 2.66
CA ASP A 214 -3.85 -19.80 3.22
C ASP A 214 -3.00 -18.83 2.37
N ALA A 215 -2.84 -17.61 2.85
CA ALA A 215 -2.17 -16.55 2.12
C ALA A 215 -0.65 -16.72 2.09
N GLU A 216 -0.06 -17.52 2.98
CA GLU A 216 1.39 -17.73 2.99
C GLU A 216 1.89 -18.52 1.75
N PRO A 217 1.31 -19.70 1.40
CA PRO A 217 1.61 -20.38 0.14
C PRO A 217 0.73 -19.92 -1.03
N GLY A 218 -0.25 -19.04 -0.80
CA GLY A 218 -1.20 -18.59 -1.84
C GLY A 218 -2.16 -19.69 -2.31
N VAL A 219 -2.68 -20.50 -1.38
CA VAL A 219 -3.54 -21.66 -1.67
C VAL A 219 -4.95 -21.48 -1.13
N VAL A 220 -5.95 -21.78 -1.96
CA VAL A 220 -7.36 -21.91 -1.57
C VAL A 220 -7.78 -23.37 -1.64
N THR A 221 -8.13 -23.97 -0.51
CA THR A 221 -8.65 -25.35 -0.44
C THR A 221 -10.18 -25.33 -0.44
N LYS A 222 -10.81 -25.73 -1.55
CA LYS A 222 -12.28 -25.85 -1.64
C LYS A 222 -12.78 -27.12 -0.94
N SER A 223 -13.84 -26.99 -0.14
CA SER A 223 -14.51 -28.11 0.54
C SER A 223 -13.52 -29.00 1.29
N PRO A 224 -12.76 -28.44 2.25
CA PRO A 224 -11.69 -29.15 2.94
C PRO A 224 -12.25 -30.38 3.68
N ASN A 225 -11.49 -31.47 3.68
CA ASN A 225 -11.82 -32.61 4.53
C ASN A 225 -11.58 -32.28 6.02
N ALA A 226 -12.10 -33.11 6.92
CA ALA A 226 -11.99 -32.88 8.36
C ALA A 226 -10.54 -32.78 8.87
N ALA A 227 -9.58 -33.47 8.22
CA ALA A 227 -8.18 -33.40 8.60
C ALA A 227 -7.55 -32.06 8.23
N ALA A 228 -7.82 -31.56 7.03
CA ALA A 228 -7.36 -30.25 6.56
C ALA A 228 -7.98 -29.11 7.39
N LEU A 229 -9.28 -29.20 7.69
CA LEU A 229 -9.98 -28.23 8.55
C LEU A 229 -9.34 -28.16 9.94
N LYS A 230 -9.15 -29.32 10.58
CA LYS A 230 -8.52 -29.40 11.92
C LYS A 230 -7.08 -28.85 11.92
N ALA A 231 -6.31 -29.10 10.86
CA ALA A 231 -4.96 -28.57 10.74
C ALA A 231 -4.95 -27.04 10.59
N ALA A 232 -5.88 -26.48 9.81
CA ALA A 232 -6.04 -25.04 9.64
C ALA A 232 -6.54 -24.36 10.93
N GLU A 233 -7.49 -24.96 11.65
CA GLU A 233 -7.96 -24.51 12.96
C GLU A 233 -6.84 -24.50 14.00
N ALA A 234 -5.99 -25.53 14.01
CA ALA A 234 -4.82 -25.57 14.89
C ALA A 234 -3.84 -24.43 14.59
N ARG A 235 -3.57 -24.13 13.31
CA ARG A 235 -2.73 -22.98 12.90
C ARG A 235 -3.35 -21.63 13.27
N LEU A 236 -4.67 -21.48 13.15
CA LEU A 236 -5.40 -20.29 13.61
C LEU A 236 -5.26 -20.11 15.13
N ALA A 237 -5.46 -21.18 15.90
CA ALA A 237 -5.35 -21.17 17.36
C ALA A 237 -3.91 -20.87 17.81
N GLU A 238 -2.90 -21.46 17.15
CA GLU A 238 -1.49 -21.18 17.40
C GLU A 238 -1.17 -19.70 17.17
N ARG A 239 -1.64 -19.11 16.07
CA ARG A 239 -1.46 -17.68 15.81
C ARG A 239 -2.15 -16.78 16.81
N ALA A 240 -3.38 -17.11 17.18
CA ALA A 240 -4.11 -16.38 18.22
C ALA A 240 -3.36 -16.47 19.57
N ALA A 241 -2.78 -17.62 19.90
CA ALA A 241 -1.97 -17.81 21.09
C ALA A 241 -0.66 -17.01 21.04
N ILE A 242 0.01 -16.93 19.88
CA ILE A 242 1.20 -16.07 19.68
C ILE A 242 0.83 -14.60 19.86
N ALA A 243 -0.27 -14.14 19.26
CA ALA A 243 -0.72 -12.75 19.38
C ALA A 243 -1.14 -12.39 20.82
N ALA A 244 -1.64 -13.36 21.60
CA ALA A 244 -1.99 -13.19 23.01
C ALA A 244 -0.81 -13.42 23.97
N ALA A 245 0.34 -13.87 23.47
CA ALA A 245 1.51 -14.13 24.30
C ALA A 245 2.07 -12.81 24.86
N PRO A 246 2.63 -12.82 26.08
CA PRO A 246 3.29 -11.65 26.62
C PRO A 246 4.41 -11.18 25.69
N ILE A 247 4.45 -9.88 25.44
CA ILE A 247 5.53 -9.25 24.69
C ILE A 247 6.81 -9.36 25.53
N THR A 248 7.87 -9.85 24.89
CA THR A 248 9.21 -9.96 25.46
C THR A 248 10.22 -9.43 24.45
N ASP A 249 11.41 -9.07 24.91
CA ASP A 249 12.50 -8.60 24.04
C ASP A 249 12.81 -9.65 22.97
N GLY A 250 13.10 -9.19 21.75
CA GLY A 250 13.48 -10.05 20.65
C GLY A 250 14.75 -10.83 20.97
N ALA A 251 14.66 -12.15 20.96
CA ALA A 251 15.79 -13.03 21.26
C ALA A 251 15.75 -14.33 20.45
N LEU A 252 16.94 -14.85 20.12
CA LEU A 252 17.10 -16.21 19.62
C LEU A 252 16.86 -17.23 20.75
N ALA A 253 16.68 -18.50 20.37
CA ALA A 253 16.48 -19.60 21.30
C ALA A 253 17.66 -19.79 22.29
N ASP A 254 18.85 -19.30 21.96
CA ASP A 254 20.03 -19.30 22.83
C ASP A 254 20.15 -18.06 23.74
N GLY A 255 19.18 -17.14 23.66
CA GLY A 255 19.15 -15.90 24.43
C GLY A 255 19.88 -14.72 23.78
N THR A 256 20.44 -14.88 22.59
CA THR A 256 21.06 -13.76 21.85
C THR A 256 19.98 -12.74 21.48
N LEU A 257 20.10 -11.51 22.00
CA LEU A 257 19.16 -10.43 21.73
C LEU A 257 19.25 -9.97 20.27
N ILE A 258 18.10 -9.86 19.61
CA ILE A 258 17.92 -9.30 18.28
C ILE A 258 16.76 -8.31 18.36
N PRO A 259 17.03 -7.00 18.48
CA PRO A 259 15.98 -6.00 18.66
C PRO A 259 14.96 -6.02 17.52
N LEU A 260 13.68 -6.12 17.86
CA LEU A 260 12.57 -6.00 16.92
C LEU A 260 12.10 -4.54 16.87
N LEU A 261 12.48 -3.85 15.80
CA LEU A 261 12.22 -2.43 15.61
C LEU A 261 11.10 -2.21 14.59
N ALA A 262 10.29 -1.16 14.80
CA ALA A 262 9.21 -0.81 13.88
C ALA A 262 9.70 0.02 12.69
N ASN A 263 9.03 -0.14 11.55
CA ASN A 263 9.10 0.78 10.42
C ASN A 263 7.89 1.73 10.50
N LEU A 264 8.11 3.04 10.51
CA LEU A 264 7.06 4.04 10.67
C LEU A 264 7.09 5.08 9.55
N GLY A 265 5.92 5.58 9.15
CA GLY A 265 5.76 6.67 8.18
C GLY A 265 5.27 7.98 8.80
N SER A 266 4.60 7.92 9.95
CA SER A 266 4.12 9.08 10.70
C SER A 266 4.43 8.95 12.19
N PRO A 267 4.64 10.07 12.92
CA PRO A 267 4.72 10.03 14.39
C PRO A 267 3.46 9.46 15.05
N LYS A 268 2.28 9.58 14.39
CA LYS A 268 1.01 9.05 14.89
C LYS A 268 1.01 7.53 15.07
N ASP A 269 1.80 6.82 14.27
CA ASP A 269 1.89 5.35 14.29
C ASP A 269 2.76 4.85 15.46
N ALA A 270 3.51 5.74 16.12
CA ALA A 270 4.47 5.37 17.17
C ALA A 270 3.79 4.75 18.39
N ALA A 271 2.64 5.26 18.81
CA ALA A 271 1.93 4.77 19.99
C ALA A 271 1.50 3.30 19.82
N GLN A 272 0.93 2.97 18.66
CA GLN A 272 0.53 1.59 18.33
C GLN A 272 1.74 0.67 18.23
N ALA A 273 2.85 1.13 17.65
CA ALA A 273 4.07 0.33 17.57
C ALA A 273 4.62 -0.02 18.97
N VAL A 274 4.56 0.92 19.93
CA VAL A 274 4.96 0.67 21.32
C VAL A 274 4.01 -0.34 21.98
N GLU A 275 2.71 -0.26 21.75
CA GLU A 275 1.72 -1.20 22.26
C GLU A 275 1.95 -2.63 21.72
N LEU A 276 2.37 -2.74 20.46
CA LEU A 276 2.74 -4.00 19.81
C LEU A 276 4.15 -4.49 20.19
N GLY A 277 4.87 -3.78 21.06
CA GLY A 277 6.13 -4.25 21.62
C GLY A 277 7.39 -3.80 20.89
N ALA A 278 7.32 -2.81 20.01
CA ALA A 278 8.48 -2.33 19.30
C ALA A 278 9.58 -1.84 20.27
N GLU A 279 10.78 -2.39 20.12
CA GLU A 279 11.96 -2.05 20.93
C GLU A 279 12.61 -0.72 20.50
N GLY A 280 12.05 -0.09 19.48
CA GLY A 280 12.47 1.18 18.89
C GLY A 280 11.98 1.29 17.45
N VAL A 281 12.61 2.17 16.68
CA VAL A 281 12.30 2.39 15.26
C VAL A 281 13.53 2.05 14.42
N GLY A 282 13.37 1.11 13.49
CA GLY A 282 14.41 0.64 12.58
C GLY A 282 14.46 1.45 11.29
N LEU A 283 13.34 2.09 10.94
CA LEU A 283 13.21 3.02 9.83
C LEU A 283 12.04 3.96 10.08
N PHE A 284 12.31 5.26 10.21
CA PHE A 284 11.32 6.31 10.02
C PHE A 284 11.46 6.85 8.60
N ARG A 285 10.41 6.68 7.81
CA ARG A 285 10.27 7.18 6.43
C ARG A 285 9.83 8.63 6.48
N THR A 286 10.69 9.55 6.06
CA THR A 286 10.39 10.98 6.16
C THR A 286 9.53 11.50 5.02
N GLU A 287 9.33 10.74 3.95
CA GLU A 287 8.66 11.19 2.73
C GLU A 287 7.26 11.76 3.01
N PHE A 288 6.49 11.13 3.89
CA PHE A 288 5.14 11.58 4.26
C PHE A 288 5.10 12.98 4.87
N MET A 289 6.18 13.43 5.51
CA MET A 289 6.30 14.80 6.02
C MET A 289 6.48 15.83 4.89
N PHE A 290 6.99 15.40 3.74
CA PHE A 290 7.26 16.26 2.59
C PHE A 290 6.16 16.17 1.52
N LEU A 291 5.39 15.07 1.50
CA LEU A 291 4.27 14.88 0.58
C LEU A 291 3.13 15.87 0.86
N GLY A 292 2.52 16.40 -0.20
CA GLY A 292 1.40 17.34 -0.11
C GLY A 292 1.80 18.80 0.15
N HIS A 293 3.09 19.09 0.29
CA HIS A 293 3.59 20.46 0.38
C HIS A 293 4.04 21.00 -0.98
N ASP A 294 3.70 22.25 -1.29
CA ASP A 294 4.22 22.94 -2.48
C ASP A 294 5.71 23.31 -2.35
N THR A 295 6.20 23.43 -1.11
CA THR A 295 7.58 23.76 -0.77
C THR A 295 8.09 22.87 0.36
N ALA A 296 9.41 22.66 0.43
CA ALA A 296 9.99 21.84 1.49
C ALA A 296 9.61 22.40 2.88
N PRO A 297 9.13 21.55 3.82
CA PRO A 297 8.82 21.95 5.18
C PRO A 297 10.01 22.63 5.86
N THR A 298 9.73 23.65 6.67
CA THR A 298 10.76 24.41 7.38
C THR A 298 11.45 23.58 8.45
N VAL A 299 12.65 23.99 8.84
CA VAL A 299 13.40 23.37 9.95
C VAL A 299 12.54 23.30 11.24
N ALA A 300 11.70 24.30 11.49
CA ALA A 300 10.85 24.35 12.68
C ALA A 300 9.76 23.27 12.65
N GLU A 301 9.05 23.15 11.53
CA GLU A 301 8.01 22.12 11.33
C GLU A 301 8.61 20.72 11.44
N GLN A 302 9.71 20.47 10.73
CA GLN A 302 10.42 19.19 10.82
C GLN A 302 10.91 18.88 12.25
N THR A 303 11.41 19.89 12.98
CA THR A 303 11.86 19.70 14.38
C THR A 303 10.72 19.24 15.26
N THR A 304 9.52 19.81 15.10
CA THR A 304 8.33 19.44 15.88
C THR A 304 7.99 17.97 15.67
N GLU A 305 7.83 17.55 14.42
CA GLU A 305 7.48 16.17 14.04
C GLU A 305 8.54 15.16 14.53
N TYR A 306 9.83 15.44 14.32
CA TYR A 306 10.90 14.57 14.81
C TYR A 306 10.94 14.52 16.35
N THR A 307 10.67 15.63 17.04
CA THR A 307 10.65 15.65 18.51
C THR A 307 9.48 14.83 19.05
N GLU A 308 8.31 14.92 18.41
CA GLU A 308 7.14 14.09 18.72
C GLU A 308 7.45 12.60 18.55
N LEU A 309 7.96 12.19 17.39
CA LEU A 309 8.37 10.81 17.14
C LEU A 309 9.34 10.31 18.22
N LEU A 310 10.42 11.06 18.46
CA LEU A 310 11.44 10.68 19.43
C LEU A 310 10.90 10.65 20.87
N GLY A 311 9.87 11.43 21.18
CA GLY A 311 9.23 11.46 22.50
C GLY A 311 8.60 10.12 22.92
N HIS A 312 8.20 9.29 21.95
CA HIS A 312 7.60 7.98 22.18
C HIS A 312 8.62 6.89 22.55
N PHE A 313 9.92 7.14 22.31
CA PHE A 313 10.98 6.13 22.42
C PHE A 313 12.14 6.57 23.35
N PRO A 314 11.88 7.00 24.59
CA PRO A 314 12.94 7.47 25.49
C PRO A 314 13.96 6.35 25.79
N GLY A 315 15.25 6.63 25.57
CA GLY A 315 16.34 5.67 25.76
C GLY A 315 16.38 4.52 24.74
N ARG A 316 15.46 4.48 23.76
CA ARG A 316 15.40 3.48 22.70
C ARG A 316 15.92 4.04 21.39
N LYS A 317 16.38 3.14 20.52
CA LYS A 317 16.91 3.47 19.20
C LYS A 317 15.80 3.96 18.27
N VAL A 318 16.03 5.07 17.59
CA VAL A 318 15.15 5.59 16.51
C VAL A 318 15.99 5.94 15.30
N VAL A 319 15.85 5.17 14.23
CA VAL A 319 16.56 5.41 12.97
C VAL A 319 15.68 6.27 12.05
N VAL A 320 16.13 7.47 11.73
CA VAL A 320 15.51 8.34 10.73
C VAL A 320 16.27 8.29 9.42
N ARG A 321 15.57 7.97 8.32
CA ARG A 321 16.14 8.06 6.97
C ARG A 321 16.02 9.48 6.47
N ALA A 322 17.08 10.02 5.88
CA ALA A 322 16.98 11.27 5.13
C ALA A 322 16.01 11.09 3.95
N LEU A 323 15.44 12.19 3.47
CA LEU A 323 14.39 12.16 2.46
C LEU A 323 14.78 11.35 1.21
N ASP A 324 13.96 10.36 0.86
CA ASP A 324 14.06 9.56 -0.35
C ASP A 324 12.81 9.78 -1.22
N ALA A 325 12.82 10.83 -2.03
CA ALA A 325 11.75 11.03 -3.00
C ALA A 325 11.88 9.95 -4.09
N GLY A 326 10.98 8.97 -4.04
CA GLY A 326 10.91 7.86 -4.97
C GLY A 326 10.46 8.26 -6.38
N ALA A 327 10.62 7.32 -7.31
CA ALA A 327 10.14 7.41 -8.69
C ALA A 327 8.62 7.56 -8.80
N ASP A 328 7.90 6.97 -7.84
CA ASP A 328 6.46 6.83 -7.75
C ASP A 328 5.77 8.05 -7.10
N LYS A 329 6.52 8.90 -6.39
CA LYS A 329 6.00 10.06 -5.66
C LYS A 329 6.91 11.28 -5.81
N PRO A 330 6.96 11.90 -7.01
CA PRO A 330 7.85 13.02 -7.27
C PRO A 330 7.44 14.24 -6.43
N LEU A 331 8.43 14.86 -5.77
CA LEU A 331 8.26 16.14 -5.07
C LEU A 331 8.66 17.27 -6.02
N SER A 332 7.74 18.17 -6.33
CA SER A 332 7.93 19.26 -7.30
C SER A 332 9.15 20.15 -6.98
N PHE A 333 9.46 20.34 -5.70
CA PHE A 333 10.60 21.12 -5.23
C PHE A 333 11.94 20.35 -5.19
N LEU A 334 11.94 19.04 -5.43
CA LEU A 334 13.13 18.19 -5.39
C LEU A 334 13.47 17.57 -6.75
N ASN A 335 12.45 17.17 -7.52
CA ASN A 335 12.56 16.42 -8.76
C ASN A 335 11.90 17.24 -9.89
N ALA A 336 12.65 18.16 -10.50
CA ALA A 336 12.12 19.12 -11.48
C ALA A 336 12.00 18.58 -12.92
N ALA A 337 12.62 17.44 -13.23
CA ALA A 337 12.68 16.89 -14.58
C ALA A 337 12.03 15.50 -14.65
N GLN A 338 11.22 15.28 -15.69
CA GLN A 338 10.69 13.96 -16.01
C GLN A 338 11.84 13.09 -16.55
N GLU A 339 12.19 12.03 -15.84
CA GLU A 339 13.24 11.07 -16.22
C GLU A 339 12.61 9.83 -16.87
N GLU A 340 13.27 9.23 -17.86
CA GLU A 340 12.81 7.97 -18.49
C GLU A 340 12.82 6.80 -17.49
N ASN A 341 13.81 6.77 -16.60
CA ASN A 341 13.98 5.72 -15.59
C ASN A 341 14.17 6.35 -14.21
N PRO A 342 13.12 6.89 -13.57
CA PRO A 342 13.26 7.61 -12.31
C PRO A 342 13.80 6.71 -11.18
N ALA A 343 13.54 5.40 -11.25
CA ALA A 343 14.12 4.43 -10.32
C ALA A 343 15.65 4.33 -10.43
N LEU A 344 16.27 4.74 -11.54
CA LEU A 344 17.73 4.74 -11.72
C LEU A 344 18.34 6.15 -11.73
N GLY A 345 17.51 7.19 -11.57
CA GLY A 345 17.87 8.58 -11.79
C GLY A 345 18.18 9.38 -10.53
N LEU A 346 17.74 10.65 -10.52
CA LEU A 346 17.99 11.62 -9.46
C LEU A 346 17.05 11.39 -8.26
N ARG A 347 17.35 10.35 -7.46
CA ARG A 347 16.60 9.99 -6.23
C ARG A 347 17.49 9.85 -5.00
N GLY A 348 16.87 9.78 -3.82
CA GLY A 348 17.54 9.63 -2.52
C GLY A 348 18.68 10.61 -2.29
N LEU A 349 19.86 10.11 -1.88
CA LEU A 349 21.02 10.96 -1.59
C LEU A 349 21.46 11.82 -2.78
N ARG A 350 21.27 11.36 -4.03
CA ARG A 350 21.66 12.12 -5.22
C ARG A 350 20.81 13.37 -5.39
N ALA A 351 19.50 13.24 -5.20
CA ALA A 351 18.56 14.36 -5.21
C ALA A 351 18.87 15.34 -4.06
N LEU A 352 19.13 14.82 -2.85
CA LEU A 352 19.52 15.62 -1.70
C LEU A 352 20.85 16.34 -1.89
N ARG A 353 21.79 15.76 -2.65
CA ARG A 353 23.06 16.39 -2.99
C ARG A 353 22.89 17.49 -4.04
N ALA A 354 22.01 17.31 -5.01
CA ALA A 354 21.63 18.36 -5.96
C ALA A 354 20.90 19.52 -5.26
N SER A 355 20.07 19.20 -4.26
CA SER A 355 19.29 20.14 -3.44
C SER A 355 19.83 20.24 -2.02
N GLU A 356 21.12 20.55 -1.87
CA GLU A 356 21.88 20.44 -0.61
C GLU A 356 21.27 21.23 0.57
N GLN A 357 20.55 22.33 0.29
CA GLN A 357 19.89 23.11 1.33
C GLN A 357 18.77 22.32 2.02
N ILE A 358 17.96 21.56 1.28
CA ILE A 358 16.89 20.72 1.83
C ILE A 358 17.48 19.67 2.77
N MET A 359 18.58 19.04 2.36
CA MET A 359 19.30 18.08 3.20
C MET A 359 19.82 18.76 4.49
N LYS A 360 20.47 19.92 4.38
CA LYS A 360 21.00 20.65 5.53
C LYS A 360 19.90 21.06 6.50
N ASP A 361 18.76 21.49 6.00
CA ASP A 361 17.60 21.86 6.80
C ASP A 361 17.03 20.65 7.55
N GLN A 362 16.89 19.50 6.87
CA GLN A 362 16.47 18.25 7.49
C GLN A 362 17.43 17.78 8.59
N LEU A 363 18.74 17.74 8.29
CA LEU A 363 19.75 17.34 9.28
C LEU A 363 19.79 18.32 10.47
N THR A 364 19.59 19.62 10.22
CA THR A 364 19.52 20.64 11.29
C THR A 364 18.30 20.42 12.18
N ALA A 365 17.15 20.08 11.61
CA ALA A 365 15.94 19.75 12.37
C ALA A 365 16.16 18.51 13.25
N LEU A 366 16.80 17.47 12.70
CA LEU A 366 17.16 16.27 13.45
C LEU A 366 18.14 16.55 14.59
N VAL A 367 19.12 17.44 14.40
CA VAL A 367 20.02 17.88 15.49
C VAL A 367 19.25 18.60 16.61
N LYS A 368 18.27 19.43 16.26
CA LYS A 368 17.42 20.11 17.25
C LYS A 368 16.56 19.10 18.02
N ALA A 369 15.92 18.16 17.32
CA ALA A 369 15.11 17.11 17.93
C ALA A 369 15.94 16.18 18.84
N GLN A 370 17.17 15.81 18.41
CA GLN A 370 18.13 15.04 19.23
C GLN A 370 18.45 15.73 20.56
N LYS A 371 18.54 17.08 20.58
CA LYS A 371 18.81 17.85 21.81
C LYS A 371 17.57 17.96 22.70
N ALA A 372 16.38 17.90 22.11
CA ALA A 372 15.11 18.03 22.81
C ALA A 372 14.56 16.69 23.34
N SER A 373 15.11 15.55 22.89
CA SER A 373 14.64 14.21 23.27
C SER A 373 15.68 13.40 24.04
N LYS A 374 15.20 12.34 24.72
CA LYS A 374 16.01 11.30 25.37
C LYS A 374 16.15 10.03 24.54
N ALA A 375 15.54 9.96 23.36
CA ALA A 375 15.72 8.84 22.43
C ALA A 375 17.15 8.80 21.87
N ASP A 376 17.60 7.61 21.48
CA ASP A 376 18.86 7.41 20.79
C ASP A 376 18.64 7.56 19.28
N LEU A 377 18.80 8.79 18.77
CA LEU A 377 18.60 9.13 17.36
C LEU A 377 19.77 8.64 16.49
N TRP A 378 19.43 7.87 15.47
CA TRP A 378 20.33 7.41 14.43
C TRP A 378 19.85 7.98 13.09
N VAL A 379 20.75 8.44 12.24
CA VAL A 379 20.38 9.03 10.94
C VAL A 379 21.08 8.29 9.81
N MET A 380 20.36 8.01 8.71
CA MET A 380 20.96 7.36 7.53
C MET A 380 20.58 8.02 6.21
N ALA A 381 21.48 7.95 5.23
CA ALA A 381 21.20 8.33 3.86
C ALA A 381 20.58 7.17 3.05
N PRO A 382 19.54 7.44 2.23
CA PRO A 382 19.04 6.50 1.23
C PRO A 382 19.89 6.49 -0.05
N MET A 383 19.78 5.44 -0.87
CA MET A 383 20.31 5.33 -2.23
C MET A 383 21.81 5.58 -2.37
N VAL A 384 22.58 5.17 -1.37
CA VAL A 384 24.04 5.30 -1.37
C VAL A 384 24.65 4.20 -2.23
N ALA A 385 25.50 4.56 -3.18
CA ALA A 385 26.10 3.64 -4.14
C ALA A 385 27.52 3.22 -3.76
N ASP A 386 28.29 4.05 -3.05
CA ASP A 386 29.69 3.79 -2.75
C ASP A 386 30.19 4.41 -1.43
N ALA A 387 31.48 4.20 -1.14
CA ALA A 387 32.14 4.70 0.05
C ALA A 387 32.33 6.23 0.04
N ALA A 388 32.49 6.86 -1.12
CA ALA A 388 32.69 8.29 -1.22
C ALA A 388 31.41 9.07 -0.89
N GLU A 389 30.27 8.60 -1.39
CA GLU A 389 28.96 9.11 -0.98
C GLU A 389 28.69 8.90 0.51
N SER A 390 29.05 7.71 1.02
CA SER A 390 28.94 7.39 2.45
C SER A 390 29.76 8.36 3.32
N GLU A 391 31.03 8.57 2.99
CA GLU A 391 31.92 9.48 3.71
C GLU A 391 31.43 10.92 3.66
N TRP A 392 31.00 11.38 2.48
CA TRP A 392 30.47 12.73 2.31
C TRP A 392 29.25 13.00 3.20
N PHE A 393 28.28 12.10 3.19
CA PHE A 393 27.07 12.26 4.01
C PHE A 393 27.39 12.19 5.51
N VAL A 394 28.16 11.19 5.94
CA VAL A 394 28.54 11.03 7.35
C VAL A 394 29.30 12.24 7.86
N ALA A 395 30.29 12.73 7.11
CA ALA A 395 31.07 13.91 7.49
C ALA A 395 30.17 15.16 7.61
N THR A 396 29.24 15.34 6.67
CA THR A 396 28.30 16.47 6.68
C THR A 396 27.36 16.42 7.89
N ALA A 397 26.73 15.27 8.13
CA ALA A 397 25.83 15.04 9.25
C ALA A 397 26.52 15.20 10.63
N LYS A 398 27.72 14.62 10.78
CA LYS A 398 28.50 14.75 12.03
C LYS A 398 28.97 16.18 12.27
N LYS A 399 29.34 16.93 11.22
CA LYS A 399 29.71 18.35 11.33
C LYS A 399 28.54 19.21 11.84
N LEU A 400 27.30 18.85 11.53
CA LEU A 400 26.10 19.52 12.04
C LEU A 400 25.75 19.13 13.49
N GLY A 401 26.30 18.02 14.01
CA GLY A 401 26.16 17.60 15.40
C GLY A 401 25.33 16.34 15.63
N LEU A 402 25.06 15.55 14.58
CA LEU A 402 24.47 14.22 14.72
C LEU A 402 25.51 13.24 15.29
N LYS A 403 25.09 12.39 16.22
CA LYS A 403 26.00 11.47 16.93
C LYS A 403 26.26 10.18 16.16
N THR A 404 25.19 9.55 15.67
CA THR A 404 25.22 8.24 15.02
C THR A 404 24.71 8.36 13.60
N VAL A 405 25.57 8.14 12.62
CA VAL A 405 25.25 8.32 11.20
C VAL A 405 25.65 7.09 10.39
N GLY A 406 24.72 6.59 9.60
CA GLY A 406 24.88 5.42 8.75
C GLY A 406 24.35 5.64 7.35
N VAL A 407 24.17 4.53 6.63
CA VAL A 407 23.64 4.52 5.26
C VAL A 407 22.68 3.34 5.08
N MET A 408 21.74 3.49 4.15
CA MET A 408 20.92 2.40 3.68
C MET A 408 21.66 1.63 2.57
N ALA A 409 21.75 0.32 2.73
CA ALA A 409 22.27 -0.61 1.73
C ALA A 409 21.13 -1.15 0.88
N GLU A 410 20.87 -0.45 -0.21
CA GLU A 410 19.82 -0.77 -1.17
C GLU A 410 20.29 -0.74 -2.62
N VAL A 411 21.51 -0.24 -2.89
CA VAL A 411 22.16 -0.31 -4.19
C VAL A 411 23.17 -1.48 -4.18
N PRO A 412 23.15 -2.40 -5.16
CA PRO A 412 24.02 -3.58 -5.15
C PRO A 412 25.52 -3.26 -5.05
N SER A 413 25.95 -2.12 -5.64
CA SER A 413 27.33 -1.66 -5.57
C SER A 413 27.81 -1.45 -4.14
N LEU A 414 26.94 -1.02 -3.22
CA LEU A 414 27.28 -0.82 -1.82
C LEU A 414 27.66 -2.14 -1.13
N GLY A 415 26.99 -3.25 -1.50
CA GLY A 415 27.35 -4.59 -1.04
C GLY A 415 28.72 -5.03 -1.55
N LEU A 416 29.10 -4.65 -2.77
CA LEU A 416 30.40 -4.99 -3.36
C LEU A 416 31.57 -4.25 -2.71
N VAL A 417 31.33 -3.07 -2.13
CA VAL A 417 32.33 -2.26 -1.42
C VAL A 417 32.02 -2.13 0.08
N ALA A 418 31.30 -3.09 0.64
CA ALA A 418 30.77 -3.03 2.00
C ALA A 418 31.87 -2.83 3.07
N ASP A 419 33.06 -3.40 2.86
CA ASP A 419 34.21 -3.22 3.76
C ASP A 419 34.66 -1.75 3.83
N GLN A 420 34.55 -1.02 2.72
CA GLN A 420 34.94 0.39 2.63
C GLN A 420 33.90 1.28 3.30
N VAL A 421 32.63 0.96 3.09
CA VAL A 421 31.48 1.66 3.69
C VAL A 421 31.51 1.49 5.21
N ALA A 422 31.73 0.27 5.71
CA ALA A 422 31.78 -0.01 7.15
C ALA A 422 32.89 0.73 7.90
N ARG A 423 33.96 1.18 7.20
CA ARG A 423 35.02 2.00 7.80
C ARG A 423 34.59 3.44 8.08
N VAL A 424 33.64 3.97 7.31
CA VAL A 424 33.25 5.38 7.38
C VAL A 424 31.90 5.62 8.05
N THR A 425 31.07 4.56 8.21
CA THR A 425 29.74 4.66 8.82
C THR A 425 29.70 4.13 10.27
N ASP A 426 28.69 4.56 11.02
CA ASP A 426 28.42 4.00 12.35
C ASP A 426 27.54 2.74 12.29
N PHE A 427 26.73 2.60 11.23
CA PHE A 427 25.88 1.44 10.97
C PHE A 427 25.46 1.37 9.51
N VAL A 428 24.87 0.22 9.15
CA VAL A 428 24.21 0.01 7.85
C VAL A 428 22.80 -0.55 8.10
N SER A 429 21.82 -0.15 7.28
CA SER A 429 20.49 -0.79 7.26
C SER A 429 20.17 -1.29 5.85
N ILE A 430 19.79 -2.55 5.70
CA ILE A 430 19.51 -3.14 4.38
C ILE A 430 18.06 -2.84 3.97
N GLY A 431 17.90 -2.17 2.84
CA GLY A 431 16.62 -1.97 2.18
C GLY A 431 16.39 -3.06 1.13
N THR A 432 15.88 -4.23 1.55
CA THR A 432 15.76 -5.40 0.66
C THR A 432 14.84 -5.18 -0.54
N ASN A 433 13.84 -4.30 -0.43
CA ASN A 433 12.92 -4.00 -1.53
C ASN A 433 13.69 -3.46 -2.76
N ASP A 434 14.46 -2.39 -2.56
CA ASP A 434 15.24 -1.77 -3.62
C ASP A 434 16.49 -2.59 -3.96
N LEU A 435 17.12 -3.24 -2.96
CA LEU A 435 18.22 -4.17 -3.22
C LEU A 435 17.82 -5.30 -4.16
N THR A 436 16.65 -5.90 -3.96
CA THR A 436 16.10 -6.98 -4.82
C THR A 436 15.82 -6.44 -6.22
N GLN A 437 15.10 -5.32 -6.31
CA GLN A 437 14.79 -4.66 -7.58
C GLN A 437 16.04 -4.40 -8.42
N TYR A 438 17.09 -3.81 -7.85
CA TYR A 438 18.30 -3.50 -8.61
C TYR A 438 19.21 -4.70 -8.84
N THR A 439 19.23 -5.67 -7.93
CA THR A 439 20.02 -6.90 -8.12
C THR A 439 19.45 -7.75 -9.26
N LEU A 440 18.12 -7.78 -9.40
CA LEU A 440 17.40 -8.60 -10.38
C LEU A 440 16.94 -7.82 -11.61
N ALA A 441 17.17 -6.49 -11.62
CA ALA A 441 16.78 -5.58 -12.70
C ALA A 441 15.28 -5.71 -13.08
N ALA A 442 14.43 -5.84 -12.07
CA ALA A 442 12.98 -5.91 -12.24
C ALA A 442 12.32 -4.85 -11.38
N ASP A 443 11.43 -4.06 -11.96
CA ASP A 443 10.71 -3.00 -11.24
C ASP A 443 9.56 -3.61 -10.45
N ARG A 444 9.49 -3.33 -9.14
CA ARG A 444 8.43 -3.84 -8.27
C ARG A 444 7.04 -3.28 -8.60
N MET A 445 6.96 -2.15 -9.30
CA MET A 445 5.70 -1.54 -9.72
C MET A 445 5.16 -2.16 -11.03
N LEU A 446 6.01 -2.87 -11.79
CA LEU A 446 5.63 -3.46 -13.06
C LEU A 446 5.20 -4.92 -12.90
N GLY A 447 3.88 -5.15 -12.97
CA GLY A 447 3.29 -6.50 -12.85
C GLY A 447 3.84 -7.52 -13.86
N SER A 448 4.27 -7.08 -15.05
CA SER A 448 4.84 -7.93 -16.09
C SER A 448 6.17 -8.60 -15.70
N VAL A 449 6.87 -8.08 -14.69
CA VAL A 449 8.15 -8.62 -14.19
C VAL A 449 8.09 -9.00 -12.71
N ALA A 450 6.90 -9.02 -12.10
CA ALA A 450 6.73 -9.33 -10.68
C ALA A 450 7.29 -10.71 -10.29
N SER A 451 7.27 -11.70 -11.20
CA SER A 451 7.84 -13.03 -10.97
C SER A 451 9.36 -13.04 -10.78
N TYR A 452 10.05 -11.99 -11.21
CA TYR A 452 11.49 -11.82 -10.99
C TYR A 452 11.82 -11.13 -9.65
N GLN A 453 10.83 -10.61 -8.91
CA GLN A 453 11.03 -10.03 -7.57
C GLN A 453 11.13 -11.14 -6.52
N ASP A 454 12.22 -11.91 -6.57
CA ASP A 454 12.50 -12.97 -5.60
C ASP A 454 13.54 -12.50 -4.56
N PRO A 455 13.12 -12.15 -3.33
CA PRO A 455 14.04 -11.78 -2.27
C PRO A 455 14.90 -12.95 -1.77
N TRP A 456 14.45 -14.18 -1.99
CA TRP A 456 15.21 -15.40 -1.66
C TRP A 456 16.21 -15.78 -2.76
N HIS A 457 16.29 -14.99 -3.83
CA HIS A 457 17.22 -15.25 -4.90
C HIS A 457 18.67 -15.28 -4.36
N PRO A 458 19.49 -16.28 -4.72
CA PRO A 458 20.83 -16.45 -4.16
C PRO A 458 21.75 -15.21 -4.33
N ALA A 459 21.54 -14.39 -5.36
CA ALA A 459 22.29 -13.16 -5.54
C ALA A 459 21.98 -12.11 -4.45
N VAL A 460 20.71 -11.96 -4.08
CA VAL A 460 20.27 -11.04 -3.02
C VAL A 460 20.80 -11.51 -1.67
N LEU A 461 20.64 -12.81 -1.36
CA LEU A 461 21.16 -13.40 -0.13
C LEU A 461 22.68 -13.28 0.02
N ARG A 462 23.44 -13.41 -1.09
CA ARG A 462 24.89 -13.17 -1.09
C ARG A 462 25.25 -11.72 -0.78
N LEU A 463 24.51 -10.75 -1.34
CA LEU A 463 24.73 -9.33 -1.04
C LEU A 463 24.42 -9.02 0.43
N ILE A 464 23.32 -9.56 0.98
CA ILE A 464 22.98 -9.44 2.40
C ILE A 464 24.13 -10.02 3.26
N LYS A 465 24.63 -11.20 2.91
CA LYS A 465 25.77 -11.82 3.60
C LYS A 465 27.02 -10.94 3.54
N MET A 466 27.36 -10.38 2.38
CA MET A 466 28.54 -9.51 2.24
C MET A 466 28.46 -8.29 3.17
N LEU A 467 27.27 -7.66 3.26
CA LEU A 467 27.02 -6.54 4.16
C LEU A 467 27.13 -6.96 5.64
N GLY A 468 26.53 -8.10 5.99
CA GLY A 468 26.62 -8.66 7.34
C GLY A 468 28.05 -9.03 7.76
N ASP A 469 28.80 -9.69 6.89
CA ASP A 469 30.20 -10.08 7.13
C ASP A 469 31.09 -8.83 7.28
N ALA A 470 30.89 -7.79 6.46
CA ALA A 470 31.62 -6.53 6.57
C ALA A 470 31.30 -5.79 7.88
N GLY A 471 30.02 -5.74 8.26
CA GLY A 471 29.60 -5.18 9.55
C GLY A 471 30.21 -5.91 10.74
N ALA A 472 30.15 -7.24 10.73
CA ALA A 472 30.76 -8.08 11.76
C ALA A 472 32.28 -7.86 11.86
N ALA A 473 32.99 -7.82 10.73
CA ALA A 473 34.43 -7.58 10.69
C ALA A 473 34.82 -6.19 11.22
N ALA A 474 33.97 -5.18 11.00
CA ALA A 474 34.19 -3.81 11.47
C ALA A 474 33.63 -3.53 12.88
N GLY A 475 32.93 -4.49 13.49
CA GLY A 475 32.20 -4.28 14.75
C GLY A 475 31.06 -3.25 14.63
N LYS A 476 30.45 -3.15 13.44
CA LYS A 476 29.37 -2.21 13.11
C LYS A 476 28.04 -2.96 12.97
N PRO A 477 26.95 -2.46 13.58
CA PRO A 477 25.66 -3.09 13.47
C PRO A 477 25.10 -2.98 12.04
N VAL A 478 24.48 -4.07 11.59
CA VAL A 478 23.76 -4.16 10.31
C VAL A 478 22.31 -4.54 10.61
N GLY A 479 21.37 -3.66 10.27
CA GLY A 479 19.94 -3.91 10.38
C GLY A 479 19.31 -4.26 9.04
N VAL A 480 18.04 -4.67 9.05
CA VAL A 480 17.21 -4.86 7.85
C VAL A 480 15.91 -4.12 8.09
N CYS A 481 15.52 -3.26 7.14
CA CYS A 481 14.24 -2.54 7.19
C CYS A 481 13.37 -2.78 5.95
N GLY A 482 13.88 -3.48 4.93
CA GLY A 482 13.07 -3.94 3.81
C GLY A 482 12.18 -5.12 4.19
N GLU A 483 11.08 -5.27 3.46
CA GLU A 483 10.07 -6.33 3.65
C GLU A 483 10.27 -7.52 2.70
N ALA A 484 10.91 -7.28 1.55
CA ALA A 484 11.21 -8.30 0.55
C ALA A 484 12.02 -9.42 1.19
#